data_AF-A0A0K8R8V7-F1
#
_entry.id   AF-A0A0K8R8V7-F1
#
_cell.length_a   1.000
_cell.length_b   1.000
_cell.length_c   1.000
_cell.angle_alpha   90.00
_cell.angle_beta   90.00
_cell.angle_gamma   90.00
#
_symmetry.space_group_name_H-M   'P 1'
#
loop_
_entity.id
_entity.type
_entity.pdbx_description
1 polymer ?
#
loop_
_entity_poly.entity_id
_entity_poly.type
_entity_poly.pdbx_seq_one_letter_code
_entity_poly.pdbx_strand_id
1 'polypeptide(L)'
;MNILCDGQKVEVPAAGFTQRATIDPELNEIHVLSGSNKDKEKREDNVKNSFWIYDINQNKWSCIYHSDYGQQATSKQTVQEPCPRFAHQLVYDHVKKVHYLFGGNPGRPNSPKVRLDDFWSLQLCRPSKEQLLRRGKHLVRQHCFREITFKDPLSALRYLQTELSETVDHSNPEEEREVWSLLACRSNGWMDKQ
;
A
#
# COMPACT_ATOMS: atom_id res chain seq x y z
N MET A 1 -22.76 -21.92 -20.51
CA MET A 1 -22.50 -20.80 -19.59
C MET A 1 -21.99 -21.40 -18.29
N ASN A 2 -20.69 -21.29 -18.01
CA ASN A 2 -20.15 -21.69 -16.71
C ASN A 2 -20.38 -20.52 -15.75
N ILE A 3 -21.21 -20.75 -14.72
CA ILE A 3 -21.47 -19.77 -13.67
C ILE A 3 -20.17 -19.58 -12.88
N LEU A 4 -19.61 -18.38 -12.91
CA LEU A 4 -18.28 -18.08 -12.35
C LEU A 4 -18.25 -18.11 -10.81
N CYS A 5 -19.40 -17.96 -10.14
CA CYS A 5 -19.56 -18.15 -8.69
C CYS A 5 -21.06 -18.14 -8.32
N ASP A 6 -21.51 -19.06 -7.47
CA ASP A 6 -22.88 -19.11 -6.91
C ASP A 6 -22.98 -18.49 -5.51
N GLY A 7 -21.90 -17.89 -5.01
CA GLY A 7 -21.83 -17.27 -3.69
C GLY A 7 -21.55 -18.24 -2.53
N GLN A 8 -21.21 -19.51 -2.79
CA GLN A 8 -20.88 -20.48 -1.74
C GLN A 8 -19.37 -20.62 -1.45
N LYS A 9 -18.47 -20.02 -2.26
CA LYS A 9 -17.02 -20.03 -2.02
C LYS A 9 -16.53 -18.76 -1.34
N VAL A 10 -15.69 -18.93 -0.31
CA VAL A 10 -15.19 -17.88 0.61
C VAL A 10 -14.10 -16.98 -0.01
N GLU A 11 -13.62 -17.28 -1.21
CA GLU A 11 -12.53 -16.53 -1.87
C GLU A 11 -13.01 -15.47 -2.89
N VAL A 12 -14.15 -14.84 -2.66
CA VAL A 12 -14.67 -13.78 -3.55
C VAL A 12 -15.15 -12.56 -2.74
N PRO A 13 -15.23 -11.36 -3.36
CA PRO A 13 -15.79 -10.20 -2.67
C PRO A 13 -17.20 -10.50 -2.16
N ALA A 14 -17.50 -10.07 -0.94
CA ALA A 14 -18.84 -10.22 -0.38
C ALA A 14 -19.88 -9.51 -1.24
N ALA A 15 -21.09 -10.07 -1.30
CA ALA A 15 -22.22 -9.41 -1.94
C ALA A 15 -22.53 -8.09 -1.21
N GLY A 16 -22.66 -7.01 -1.97
CA GLY A 16 -22.85 -5.69 -1.41
C GLY A 16 -23.48 -4.73 -2.41
N PHE A 17 -23.89 -3.57 -1.90
CA PHE A 17 -24.40 -2.48 -2.72
C PHE A 17 -23.31 -1.43 -2.90
N THR A 18 -23.38 -0.66 -3.98
CA THR A 18 -22.49 0.50 -4.25
C THR A 18 -21.00 0.18 -4.43
N GLN A 19 -20.66 -1.07 -4.74
CA GLN A 19 -19.31 -1.44 -5.15
C GLN A 19 -18.91 -0.67 -6.41
N ARG A 20 -17.64 -0.29 -6.50
CA ARG A 20 -17.07 0.33 -7.70
C ARG A 20 -16.02 -0.59 -8.28
N ALA A 21 -16.10 -0.79 -9.59
CA ALA A 21 -15.13 -1.56 -10.34
C ALA A 21 -14.40 -0.65 -11.33
N THR A 22 -13.11 -0.91 -11.49
CA THR A 22 -12.24 -0.32 -12.53
C THR A 22 -11.46 -1.46 -13.20
N ILE A 23 -10.80 -1.18 -14.32
CA ILE A 23 -10.07 -2.20 -15.09
C ILE A 23 -8.68 -1.70 -15.45
N ASP A 24 -7.66 -2.53 -15.22
CA ASP A 24 -6.36 -2.38 -15.84
C ASP A 24 -6.30 -3.26 -17.10
N PRO A 25 -6.37 -2.67 -18.30
CA PRO A 25 -6.41 -3.44 -19.55
C PRO A 25 -5.05 -4.07 -19.89
N GLU A 26 -3.94 -3.56 -19.38
CA GLU A 26 -2.61 -4.12 -19.67
C GLU A 26 -2.36 -5.37 -18.83
N LEU A 27 -2.80 -5.35 -17.57
CA LEU A 27 -2.70 -6.51 -16.67
C LEU A 27 -3.84 -7.51 -16.86
N ASN A 28 -4.92 -7.14 -17.58
CA ASN A 28 -6.17 -7.89 -17.65
C ASN A 28 -6.77 -8.15 -16.27
N GLU A 29 -6.85 -7.10 -15.45
CA GLU A 29 -7.32 -7.16 -14.07
C GLU A 29 -8.55 -6.28 -13.87
N ILE A 30 -9.59 -6.81 -13.23
CA ILE A 30 -10.72 -6.01 -12.73
C ILE A 30 -10.47 -5.72 -11.26
N HIS A 31 -10.43 -4.45 -10.90
CA HIS A 31 -10.25 -3.99 -9.53
C HIS A 31 -11.59 -3.57 -8.94
N VAL A 32 -11.94 -4.12 -7.77
CA VAL A 32 -13.21 -3.85 -7.09
C VAL A 32 -12.95 -3.30 -5.70
N LEU A 33 -13.43 -2.08 -5.45
CA LEU A 33 -13.50 -1.50 -4.12
C LEU A 33 -14.93 -1.69 -3.57
N SER A 34 -15.04 -2.44 -2.49
CA SER A 34 -16.29 -2.62 -1.75
C SER A 34 -16.25 -1.80 -0.46
N GLY A 35 -17.30 -1.00 -0.23
CA GLY A 35 -17.44 -0.13 0.94
C GLY A 35 -18.56 -0.52 1.91
N SER A 36 -19.34 -1.54 1.61
CA SER A 36 -20.48 -1.95 2.44
C SER A 36 -20.71 -3.44 2.28
N ASN A 37 -20.53 -4.19 3.37
CA ASN A 37 -20.95 -5.58 3.45
C ASN A 37 -22.24 -5.61 4.29
N LYS A 38 -23.34 -6.06 3.68
CA LYS A 38 -24.52 -6.42 4.45
C LYS A 38 -24.30 -7.81 5.01
N ASP A 39 -23.86 -7.88 6.26
CA ASP A 39 -23.85 -9.15 6.96
C ASP A 39 -25.29 -9.47 7.37
N LYS A 40 -25.87 -10.53 6.80
CA LYS A 40 -27.28 -10.87 7.05
C LYS A 40 -27.54 -11.29 8.50
N GLU A 41 -26.50 -11.72 9.21
CA GLU A 41 -26.60 -12.23 10.59
C GLU A 41 -26.39 -11.15 11.65
N LYS A 42 -25.66 -10.07 11.33
CA LYS A 42 -25.45 -8.95 12.25
C LYS A 42 -26.18 -7.73 11.72
N ARG A 43 -27.19 -7.28 12.47
CA ARG A 43 -28.00 -6.06 12.19
C ARG A 43 -27.19 -4.76 12.08
N GLU A 44 -25.87 -4.80 12.25
CA GLU A 44 -24.99 -3.65 12.15
C GLU A 44 -24.36 -3.61 10.75
N ASP A 45 -24.84 -2.67 9.92
CA ASP A 45 -24.22 -2.29 8.65
C ASP A 45 -22.84 -1.67 8.91
N ASN A 46 -21.84 -2.52 9.15
CA ASN A 46 -20.47 -2.06 9.30
C ASN A 46 -19.88 -1.76 7.92
N VAL A 47 -19.87 -0.48 7.57
CA VAL A 47 -19.15 0.05 6.40
C VAL A 47 -17.68 -0.30 6.58
N LYS A 48 -17.15 -1.15 5.69
CA LYS A 48 -15.74 -1.56 5.64
C LYS A 48 -15.24 -1.42 4.22
N ASN A 49 -14.00 -0.97 4.06
CA ASN A 49 -13.34 -0.97 2.77
C ASN A 49 -12.67 -2.33 2.57
N SER A 50 -12.85 -2.92 1.39
CA SER A 50 -12.01 -4.02 0.92
C SER A 50 -11.72 -3.83 -0.55
N PHE A 51 -10.49 -4.13 -0.96
CA PHE A 51 -10.03 -3.98 -2.32
C PHE A 51 -9.64 -5.33 -2.88
N TRP A 52 -10.28 -5.69 -3.99
CA TRP A 52 -10.19 -7.00 -4.61
C TRP A 52 -9.73 -6.87 -6.05
N ILE A 53 -9.01 -7.88 -6.50
CA ILE A 53 -8.54 -7.99 -7.87
C ILE A 53 -9.04 -9.30 -8.44
N TYR A 54 -9.67 -9.23 -9.60
CA TYR A 54 -9.97 -10.37 -10.42
C TYR A 54 -9.02 -10.39 -11.61
N ASP A 55 -8.15 -11.40 -11.65
CA ASP A 55 -7.31 -11.70 -12.80
C ASP A 55 -8.17 -12.42 -13.85
N ILE A 56 -8.39 -11.77 -14.98
CA ILE A 56 -9.22 -12.28 -16.08
C ILE A 56 -8.58 -13.52 -16.71
N ASN A 57 -7.26 -13.53 -16.85
CA ASN A 57 -6.52 -14.62 -17.51
C ASN A 57 -6.51 -15.88 -16.65
N GLN A 58 -6.33 -15.71 -15.34
CA GLN A 58 -6.28 -16.81 -14.38
C GLN A 58 -7.67 -17.20 -13.84
N ASN A 59 -8.70 -16.40 -14.14
CA ASN A 59 -10.05 -16.55 -13.59
C ASN A 59 -10.02 -16.66 -12.05
N LYS A 60 -9.31 -15.73 -11.41
CA LYS A 60 -8.98 -15.82 -9.98
C LYS A 60 -9.20 -14.49 -9.27
N TRP A 61 -9.91 -14.56 -8.14
CA TRP A 61 -10.04 -13.45 -7.20
C TRP A 61 -8.89 -13.45 -6.18
N SER A 62 -8.44 -12.25 -5.82
CA SER A 62 -7.47 -11.99 -4.75
C SER A 62 -7.94 -10.79 -3.93
N CYS A 63 -8.08 -10.96 -2.62
CA CYS A 63 -8.23 -9.83 -1.70
C CYS A 63 -6.84 -9.25 -1.44
N ILE A 64 -6.61 -8.00 -1.79
CA ILE A 64 -5.31 -7.34 -1.57
C ILE A 64 -5.33 -6.32 -0.43
N TYR A 65 -6.53 -5.97 0.06
CA TYR A 65 -6.70 -5.09 1.21
C TYR A 65 -8.07 -5.30 1.87
N HIS A 66 -8.10 -5.26 3.20
CA HIS A 66 -9.31 -5.05 3.99
C HIS A 66 -9.04 -4.05 5.11
N SER A 67 -10.01 -3.17 5.39
CA SER A 67 -9.91 -2.23 6.50
C SER A 67 -10.26 -2.94 7.81
N ASP A 68 -9.44 -2.73 8.85
CA ASP A 68 -9.67 -3.22 10.21
C ASP A 68 -10.58 -2.30 11.05
N TYR A 69 -11.25 -1.33 10.42
CA TYR A 69 -12.22 -0.44 11.05
C TYR A 69 -13.34 -1.26 11.73
N GLY A 70 -13.19 -1.47 13.04
CA GLY A 70 -14.01 -2.38 13.83
C GLY A 70 -13.38 -2.73 15.19
N GLN A 71 -12.07 -2.56 15.37
CA GLN A 71 -11.41 -2.61 16.66
C GLN A 71 -10.85 -1.22 16.96
N GLN A 72 -11.52 -0.48 17.85
CA GLN A 72 -11.05 0.74 18.51
C GLN A 72 -10.06 1.60 17.70
N ALA A 73 -10.57 2.61 17.00
CA ALA A 73 -9.77 3.75 16.56
C ALA A 73 -9.34 4.58 17.79
N THR A 74 -8.56 3.97 18.67
CA THR A 74 -7.92 4.60 19.82
C THR A 74 -6.48 4.90 19.43
N SER A 75 -6.13 6.18 19.57
CA SER A 75 -4.78 6.76 19.52
C SER A 75 -4.17 6.98 18.13
N LYS A 76 -4.17 8.26 17.73
CA LYS A 76 -3.04 9.05 17.20
C LYS A 76 -2.08 8.44 16.16
N GLN A 77 -2.44 7.37 15.45
CA GLN A 77 -1.76 7.00 14.22
C GLN A 77 -2.48 7.70 13.08
N THR A 78 -1.72 8.51 12.34
CA THR A 78 -2.14 9.13 11.08
C THR A 78 -2.47 8.02 10.10
N VAL A 79 -3.73 7.59 10.08
CA VAL A 79 -4.19 6.59 9.13
C VAL A 79 -4.11 7.23 7.74
N GLN A 80 -3.11 6.83 6.96
CA GLN A 80 -2.90 7.30 5.58
C GLN A 80 -3.82 6.54 4.62
N GLU A 81 -5.11 6.47 4.95
CA GLU A 81 -6.10 5.73 4.18
C GLU A 81 -7.49 6.39 4.30
N PRO A 82 -8.35 6.27 3.25
CA PRO A 82 -9.71 6.77 3.34
C PRO A 82 -10.51 5.93 4.33
N CYS A 83 -11.25 6.59 5.22
CA CYS A 83 -12.21 5.90 6.07
C CYS A 83 -13.24 5.10 5.24
N PRO A 84 -13.83 4.03 5.80
CA PRO A 84 -14.86 3.25 5.12
C PRO A 84 -16.01 4.11 4.62
N ARG A 85 -16.40 3.87 3.35
CA ARG A 85 -17.42 4.70 2.69
C ARG A 85 -18.14 4.01 1.53
N PHE A 86 -19.40 4.34 1.35
CA PHE A 86 -20.22 3.89 0.21
C PHE A 86 -20.61 5.06 -0.69
N ALA A 87 -21.17 4.76 -1.87
CA ALA A 87 -21.60 5.77 -2.85
C ALA A 87 -20.52 6.80 -3.22
N HIS A 88 -19.24 6.40 -3.17
CA HIS A 88 -18.12 7.19 -3.62
C HIS A 88 -17.97 7.10 -5.16
N GLN A 89 -17.15 7.99 -5.72
CA GLN A 89 -16.64 7.86 -7.09
C GLN A 89 -15.25 7.22 -7.06
N LEU A 90 -14.99 6.34 -8.00
CA LEU A 90 -13.70 5.69 -8.20
C LEU A 90 -13.39 5.67 -9.68
N VAL A 91 -12.25 6.22 -10.06
CA VAL A 91 -11.73 6.19 -11.44
C VAL A 91 -10.30 5.67 -11.44
N TYR A 92 -9.87 5.12 -12.57
CA TYR A 92 -8.54 4.56 -12.72
C TYR A 92 -7.83 5.20 -13.91
N ASP A 93 -6.62 5.71 -13.67
CA ASP A 93 -5.69 6.18 -14.68
C ASP A 93 -4.78 5.02 -15.07
N HIS A 94 -5.03 4.42 -16.23
CA HIS A 94 -4.27 3.27 -16.73
C HIS A 94 -2.84 3.62 -17.17
N VAL A 95 -2.55 4.90 -17.44
CA VAL A 95 -1.21 5.35 -17.83
C VAL A 95 -0.35 5.51 -16.59
N LYS A 96 -0.87 6.17 -15.55
CA LYS A 96 -0.16 6.35 -14.28
C LYS A 96 -0.27 5.16 -13.33
N LYS A 97 -1.18 4.22 -13.61
CA LYS A 97 -1.53 3.09 -12.75
C LYS A 97 -2.04 3.52 -11.37
N VAL A 98 -2.83 4.59 -11.33
CA VAL A 98 -3.35 5.20 -10.09
C VAL A 98 -4.88 5.17 -10.08
N HIS A 99 -5.46 4.76 -8.96
CA HIS A 99 -6.88 4.94 -8.67
C HIS A 99 -7.10 6.27 -7.97
N TYR A 100 -8.15 6.98 -8.33
CA TYR A 100 -8.60 8.19 -7.66
C TYR A 100 -9.98 7.97 -7.08
N LEU A 101 -10.11 8.25 -5.79
CA LEU A 101 -11.36 8.17 -5.03
C LEU A 101 -11.78 9.58 -4.64
N PHE A 102 -13.06 9.89 -4.83
CA PHE A 102 -13.64 11.17 -4.41
C PHE A 102 -14.91 10.98 -3.59
N GLY A 103 -14.94 11.64 -2.44
CA GLY A 103 -16.09 11.80 -1.58
C GLY A 103 -16.73 10.50 -1.12
N GLY A 104 -18.05 10.53 -0.92
CA GLY A 104 -18.88 9.38 -0.52
C GLY A 104 -19.51 9.53 0.86
N ASN A 105 -20.12 8.45 1.34
CA ASN A 105 -20.90 8.43 2.58
C ASN A 105 -20.21 7.54 3.61
N PRO A 106 -19.85 8.04 4.81
CA PRO A 106 -19.16 7.25 5.82
C PRO A 106 -20.08 6.35 6.65
N GLY A 107 -21.39 6.34 6.39
CA GLY A 107 -22.37 5.50 7.08
C GLY A 107 -22.47 5.70 8.59
N ARG A 108 -22.13 6.89 9.11
CA ARG A 108 -22.15 7.17 10.55
C ARG A 108 -23.60 7.21 11.06
N PRO A 109 -24.01 6.31 12.00
CA PRO A 109 -25.40 6.26 12.49
C PRO A 109 -25.87 7.58 13.13
N ASN A 110 -24.97 8.23 13.88
CA ASN A 110 -25.26 9.49 14.57
C ASN A 110 -25.25 10.71 13.64
N SER A 111 -24.82 10.56 12.38
CA SER A 111 -24.71 11.67 11.43
C SER A 111 -24.97 11.20 9.98
N PRO A 112 -26.19 10.70 9.69
CA PRO A 112 -26.51 10.02 8.42
C PRO A 112 -26.46 10.94 7.18
N LYS A 113 -26.53 12.26 7.41
CA LYS A 113 -26.46 13.27 6.34
C LYS A 113 -25.03 13.66 5.97
N VAL A 114 -24.00 13.17 6.68
CA VAL A 114 -22.60 13.50 6.35
C VAL A 114 -22.27 13.00 4.96
N ARG A 115 -21.65 13.88 4.17
CA ARG A 115 -21.09 13.62 2.85
C ARG A 115 -19.63 14.04 2.90
N LEU A 116 -18.77 13.17 2.39
CA LEU A 116 -17.35 13.43 2.25
C LEU A 116 -17.12 14.08 0.89
N ASP A 117 -16.16 15.00 0.85
CA ASP A 117 -15.69 15.76 -0.30
C ASP A 117 -14.14 15.71 -0.44
N ASP A 118 -13.51 14.80 0.30
CA ASP A 118 -12.08 14.53 0.25
C ASP A 118 -11.70 13.73 -1.01
N PHE A 119 -10.44 13.85 -1.40
CA PHE A 119 -9.86 13.23 -2.59
C PHE A 119 -8.65 12.38 -2.21
N TRP A 120 -8.63 11.14 -2.69
CA TRP A 120 -7.62 10.15 -2.37
C TRP A 120 -7.04 9.55 -3.64
N SER A 121 -5.75 9.20 -3.59
CA SER A 121 -5.10 8.41 -4.64
C SER A 121 -4.56 7.11 -4.07
N LEU A 122 -4.73 6.01 -4.79
CA LEU A 122 -4.20 4.69 -4.48
C LEU A 122 -3.38 4.21 -5.66
N GLN A 123 -2.08 4.03 -5.45
CA GLN A 123 -1.18 3.37 -6.39
C GLN A 123 -0.84 1.99 -5.85
N LEU A 124 -1.05 0.96 -6.67
CA LEU A 124 -0.70 -0.40 -6.30
C LEU A 124 0.75 -0.67 -6.67
N CYS A 125 1.58 -0.93 -5.67
CA CYS A 125 2.98 -1.31 -5.88
C CYS A 125 3.09 -2.82 -6.06
N ARG A 126 3.58 -3.27 -7.21
CA ARG A 126 3.88 -4.68 -7.50
C ARG A 126 5.38 -4.84 -7.74
N PRO A 127 6.19 -4.91 -6.67
CA PRO A 127 7.62 -5.07 -6.84
C PRO A 127 7.92 -6.45 -7.46
N SER A 128 8.84 -6.49 -8.43
CA SER A 128 9.32 -7.74 -9.01
C SER A 128 10.12 -8.52 -7.97
N LYS A 129 10.30 -9.83 -8.21
CA LYS A 129 11.13 -10.68 -7.35
C LYS A 129 12.56 -10.13 -7.23
N GLU A 130 13.11 -9.64 -8.33
CA GLU A 130 14.44 -9.04 -8.41
C GLU A 130 14.52 -7.77 -7.58
N GLN A 131 13.50 -6.91 -7.65
CA GLN A 131 13.42 -5.70 -6.81
C GLN A 131 13.34 -6.04 -5.32
N LEU A 132 12.54 -7.05 -4.94
CA LEU A 132 12.45 -7.53 -3.56
C LEU A 132 13.79 -8.09 -3.06
N LEU A 133 14.46 -8.91 -3.88
CA LEU A 133 15.77 -9.48 -3.55
C LEU A 133 16.83 -8.38 -3.43
N ARG A 134 16.86 -7.42 -4.35
CA ARG A 134 17.76 -6.25 -4.30
C ARG A 134 17.56 -5.48 -3.00
N ARG A 135 16.31 -5.16 -2.65
CA ARG A 135 15.98 -4.44 -1.41
C ARG A 135 16.34 -5.24 -0.16
N GLY A 136 16.11 -6.55 -0.15
CA GLY A 136 16.52 -7.43 0.94
C GLY A 136 18.05 -7.44 1.12
N LYS A 137 18.79 -7.58 0.02
CA LYS A 137 20.27 -7.51 0.00
C LYS A 137 20.76 -6.15 0.49
N HIS A 138 20.11 -5.06 0.06
CA HIS A 138 20.42 -3.71 0.50
C HIS A 138 20.32 -3.58 2.02
N LEU A 139 19.21 -4.02 2.63
CA LEU A 139 19.00 -3.95 4.09
C LEU A 139 20.09 -4.70 4.86
N VAL A 140 20.43 -5.92 4.42
CA VAL A 140 21.50 -6.71 5.04
C VAL A 140 22.84 -5.99 4.92
N ARG A 141 23.21 -5.54 3.72
CA ARG A 141 24.48 -4.82 3.49
C ARG A 141 24.53 -3.48 4.24
N GLN A 142 23.41 -2.76 4.35
CA GLN A 142 23.31 -1.53 5.13
C GLN A 142 23.57 -1.79 6.62
N HIS A 143 23.05 -2.90 7.16
CA HIS A 143 23.33 -3.32 8.53
C HIS A 143 24.81 -3.68 8.71
N CYS A 144 25.38 -4.48 7.80
CA CYS A 144 26.82 -4.80 7.82
C CYS A 144 27.70 -3.54 7.74
N PHE A 145 27.35 -2.57 6.89
CA PHE A 145 28.05 -1.29 6.82
C PHE A 145 28.07 -0.57 8.17
N ARG A 146 26.92 -0.52 8.88
CA ARG A 146 26.84 0.09 10.22
C ARG A 146 27.76 -0.63 11.20
N GLU A 147 27.82 -1.96 11.19
CA GLU A 147 28.73 -2.74 12.04
C GLU A 147 30.21 -2.48 11.73
N ILE A 148 30.59 -2.45 10.45
CA ILE A 148 31.97 -2.17 10.03
C ILE A 148 32.35 -0.75 10.44
N THR A 149 31.42 0.21 10.36
CA THR A 149 31.67 1.62 10.72
C THR A 149 32.16 1.78 12.16
N PHE A 150 31.68 0.95 13.09
CA PHE A 150 32.15 0.96 14.49
C PHE A 150 33.55 0.37 14.68
N LYS A 151 33.99 -0.51 13.79
CA LYS A 151 35.28 -1.23 13.90
C LYS A 151 36.39 -0.59 13.08
N ASP A 152 36.10 -0.32 11.80
CA ASP A 152 37.03 0.22 10.83
C ASP A 152 36.32 1.21 9.87
N PRO A 153 36.43 2.52 10.17
CA PRO A 153 36.06 3.63 9.30
C PRO A 153 36.40 3.52 7.81
N LEU A 154 37.61 3.05 7.48
CA LEU A 154 38.11 3.10 6.10
C LEU A 154 37.54 1.92 5.31
N SER A 155 37.51 0.74 5.93
CA SER A 155 36.85 -0.43 5.34
C SER A 155 35.34 -0.20 5.17
N ALA A 156 34.70 0.51 6.10
CA ALA A 156 33.29 0.88 5.97
C ALA A 156 33.05 1.76 4.74
N LEU A 157 33.89 2.77 4.51
CA LEU A 157 33.78 3.64 3.33
C LEU A 157 33.96 2.84 2.02
N ARG A 158 34.95 1.94 1.98
CA ARG A 158 35.15 1.07 0.82
C ARG A 158 33.93 0.18 0.58
N TYR A 159 33.40 -0.44 1.64
CA TYR A 159 32.21 -1.28 1.57
C TYR A 159 30.97 -0.52 1.09
N LEU A 160 30.81 0.74 1.53
CA LEU A 160 29.76 1.62 1.09
C LEU A 160 29.84 1.91 -0.42
N GLN A 161 31.05 2.25 -0.89
CA GLN A 161 31.33 2.59 -2.29
C GLN A 161 31.25 1.39 -3.25
N THR A 162 31.39 0.16 -2.76
CA THR A 162 31.33 -1.05 -3.58
C THR A 162 30.07 -1.86 -3.29
N GLU A 163 30.07 -2.61 -2.20
CA GLU A 163 29.06 -3.63 -1.90
C GLU A 163 27.69 -3.00 -1.66
N LEU A 164 27.62 -1.92 -0.87
CA LEU A 164 26.33 -1.31 -0.56
C LEU A 164 25.78 -0.56 -1.78
N SER A 165 26.61 0.22 -2.48
CA SER A 165 26.20 0.96 -3.68
C SER A 165 25.65 0.06 -4.78
N GLU A 166 26.20 -1.16 -4.98
CA GLU A 166 25.70 -2.13 -5.97
C GLU A 166 24.21 -2.50 -5.76
N THR A 167 23.67 -2.34 -4.55
CA THR A 167 22.28 -2.68 -4.25
C THR A 167 21.30 -1.52 -4.40
N VAL A 168 21.80 -0.33 -4.71
CA VAL A 168 21.02 0.91 -4.77
C VAL A 168 20.51 1.10 -6.19
N ASP A 169 19.24 1.49 -6.32
CA ASP A 169 18.73 1.93 -7.61
C ASP A 169 19.08 3.39 -7.81
N HIS A 170 20.16 3.62 -8.56
CA HIS A 170 20.64 4.97 -8.87
C HIS A 170 19.73 5.76 -9.82
N SER A 171 18.68 5.15 -10.37
CA SER A 171 17.62 5.88 -11.07
C SER A 171 16.56 6.44 -10.12
N ASN A 172 16.54 6.00 -8.85
CA ASN A 172 15.63 6.46 -7.82
C ASN A 172 16.33 7.51 -6.91
N PRO A 173 15.95 8.80 -7.00
CA PRO A 173 16.58 9.87 -6.22
C PRO A 173 16.41 9.72 -4.71
N GLU A 174 15.38 9.01 -4.24
CA GLU A 174 15.16 8.78 -2.80
C GLU A 174 16.16 7.75 -2.25
N GLU A 175 16.34 6.64 -2.96
CA GLU A 175 17.34 5.62 -2.59
C GLU A 175 18.76 6.20 -2.67
N GLU A 176 19.04 7.02 -3.68
CA GLU A 176 20.32 7.69 -3.80
C GLU A 176 20.57 8.63 -2.60
N ARG A 177 19.57 9.43 -2.23
CA ARG A 177 19.64 10.32 -1.06
C ARG A 177 19.86 9.56 0.24
N GLU A 178 19.28 8.38 0.41
CA GLU A 178 19.52 7.53 1.58
C GLU A 178 21.00 7.18 1.68
N VAL A 179 21.65 6.79 0.58
CA VAL A 179 23.09 6.48 0.55
C VAL A 179 23.93 7.71 0.85
N TRP A 180 23.58 8.87 0.29
CA TRP A 180 24.23 10.14 0.61
C TRP A 180 24.08 10.51 2.10
N SER A 181 22.95 10.18 2.73
CA SER A 181 22.75 10.41 4.16
C SER A 181 23.67 9.54 5.02
N LEU A 182 23.95 8.30 4.60
CA LEU A 182 24.90 7.41 5.29
C LEU A 182 26.34 7.95 5.21
N LEU A 183 26.69 8.64 4.11
CA LEU A 183 27.96 9.38 3.99
C LEU A 183 27.99 10.61 4.92
N ALA A 184 26.89 11.36 5.00
CA ALA A 184 26.78 12.60 5.76
C ALA A 184 26.71 12.39 7.29
N CYS A 185 26.30 11.22 7.78
CA CYS A 185 26.38 10.90 9.21
C CYS A 185 27.81 10.93 9.80
N ARG A 186 28.84 11.16 8.96
CA ARG A 186 30.22 11.44 9.40
C ARG A 186 30.58 12.92 9.53
N SER A 187 29.83 13.85 8.95
CA SER A 187 30.19 15.28 8.99
C SER A 187 29.74 16.00 10.28
N ASN A 188 28.82 15.42 11.06
CA ASN A 188 28.31 16.05 12.29
C ASN A 188 28.88 15.47 13.60
N GLY A 189 29.91 14.62 13.53
CA GLY A 189 30.56 14.03 14.71
C GLY A 189 31.68 14.88 15.35
N TRP A 190 31.93 16.10 14.84
CA TRP A 190 33.04 16.96 15.26
C TRP A 190 32.61 18.38 15.65
N MET A 191 31.46 18.55 16.29
CA MET A 191 31.15 19.80 17.00
C MET A 191 30.29 19.51 18.23
N ASP A 192 30.91 18.93 19.26
CA ASP A 192 30.46 19.08 20.66
C ASP A 192 31.62 18.68 21.58
N LYS A 193 32.65 19.54 21.61
CA LYS A 193 33.53 19.74 22.76
C LYS A 193 34.07 21.17 22.72
N GLN A 194 33.35 22.07 23.39
CA GLN A 194 33.89 23.00 24.39
C GLN A 194 32.74 23.62 25.16
#